data_AF-A0A3D8I4J9-F1
#
_entry.id   AF-A0A3D8I4J9-F1
#
_cell.length_a   1.000
_cell.length_b   1.000
_cell.length_c   1.000
_cell.angle_alpha   90.00
_cell.angle_beta   90.00
_cell.angle_gamma   90.00
#
_symmetry.space_group_name_H-M   'P 1'
#
loop_
_entity.id
_entity.type
_entity.pdbx_description
1 polymer ?
#
loop_
_entity_poly.entity_id
_entity_poly.type
_entity_poly.pdbx_seq_one_letter_code
_entity_poly.pdbx_strand_id
1 'polypeptide(L)'
;MAHKPIKKVYFCDGALQGKIPKILSKHYELIYTQKDPDYVFYSVMGEEHINYKGIRIFSCGENVRADFNFCDYAIGFDYMQFEDRYLRYPLYLHNEEEMAKASNKHRNINAKTLKSKTRFCTFVVSNGKADEKRAQFFTFLSKYKKVHSGGAYQNNIGKRVKDKLAFLQEGKFNIAFENSSTNGYTTEKLIQALGAQTIPIYWGDTQVSKPLESNGGGINPRAFINCHNYESFEEILKVIQYLDENEQAYLDMLSQPSFLDDTHEVYFDNKLESFLLNIFNQPIELAYRRGFGQWRCNLEKRYCKFQKTRKISNTIANSFKKVFKPFKLCYQWLK
;
A
#
# COMPACT_ATOMS: atom_id res chain seq x y z
N MET A 1 30.30 0.27 -25.91
CA MET A 1 28.99 0.41 -25.24
C MET A 1 28.80 1.89 -24.94
N ALA A 2 27.68 2.50 -25.31
CA ALA A 2 27.45 3.91 -24.97
C ALA A 2 27.41 4.08 -23.45
N HIS A 3 28.11 5.07 -22.91
CA HIS A 3 28.03 5.39 -21.49
C HIS A 3 26.62 5.89 -21.15
N LYS A 4 26.02 5.32 -20.11
CA LYS A 4 24.72 5.78 -19.59
C LYS A 4 24.89 7.17 -18.97
N PRO A 5 23.91 8.09 -19.09
CA PRO A 5 23.97 9.37 -18.40
C PRO A 5 23.98 9.15 -16.89
N ILE A 6 24.80 9.92 -16.18
CA ILE A 6 24.85 9.92 -14.72
C ILE A 6 23.67 10.74 -14.16
N LYS A 7 22.99 10.21 -13.14
CA LYS A 7 21.88 10.89 -12.44
C LYS A 7 22.07 10.75 -10.93
N LYS A 8 22.06 11.86 -10.19
CA LYS A 8 22.14 11.85 -8.72
C LYS A 8 20.74 11.76 -8.11
N VAL A 9 20.50 10.72 -7.33
CA VAL A 9 19.18 10.43 -6.76
C VAL A 9 19.25 10.34 -5.24
N TYR A 10 18.24 10.85 -4.55
CA TYR A 10 18.08 10.67 -3.12
C TYR A 10 16.67 10.18 -2.78
N PHE A 11 16.57 9.21 -1.88
CA PHE A 11 15.32 8.76 -1.29
C PHE A 11 15.32 9.14 0.19
N CYS A 12 14.32 9.91 0.61
CA CYS A 12 14.18 10.40 1.98
C CYS A 12 12.74 10.31 2.47
N ASP A 13 12.51 10.65 3.73
CA ASP A 13 11.15 10.81 4.31
C ASP A 13 10.24 9.58 4.16
N GLY A 14 10.81 8.38 4.06
CA GLY A 14 10.07 7.13 3.86
C GLY A 14 9.60 6.90 2.41
N ALA A 15 10.25 7.53 1.43
CA ALA A 15 9.94 7.34 0.01
C ALA A 15 9.88 5.87 -0.39
N LEU A 16 8.83 5.51 -1.11
CA LEU A 16 8.68 4.17 -1.65
C LEU A 16 9.65 3.97 -2.82
N GLN A 17 10.55 2.99 -2.70
CA GLN A 17 11.52 2.66 -3.75
C GLN A 17 10.93 1.63 -4.72
N GLY A 18 10.61 0.43 -4.22
CA GLY A 18 10.16 -0.73 -4.99
C GLY A 18 10.92 -0.90 -6.32
N LYS A 19 10.20 -0.92 -7.44
CA LYS A 19 10.81 -1.11 -8.77
C LYS A 19 11.52 0.12 -9.36
N ILE A 20 11.38 1.30 -8.77
CA ILE A 20 11.91 2.56 -9.33
C ILE A 20 13.44 2.48 -9.56
N PRO A 21 14.29 2.09 -8.58
CA PRO A 21 15.73 1.94 -8.80
C PRO A 21 16.08 0.96 -9.92
N LYS A 22 15.40 -0.19 -9.96
CA LYS A 22 15.61 -1.24 -10.97
C LYS A 22 15.30 -0.71 -12.36
N ILE A 23 14.17 -0.02 -12.54
CA ILE A 23 13.79 0.58 -13.82
C ILE A 23 14.80 1.65 -14.25
N LEU A 24 15.13 2.61 -13.38
CA LEU A 24 16.06 3.70 -13.72
C LEU A 24 17.47 3.19 -14.07
N SER A 25 17.97 2.16 -13.39
CA SER A 25 19.30 1.57 -13.65
C SER A 25 19.43 0.94 -15.04
N LYS A 26 18.32 0.60 -15.71
CA LYS A 26 18.34 0.15 -17.12
C LYS A 26 18.85 1.27 -18.05
N HIS A 27 18.58 2.52 -17.71
CA HIS A 27 18.79 3.69 -18.58
C HIS A 27 19.91 4.61 -18.13
N TYR A 28 20.16 4.69 -16.81
CA TYR A 28 21.09 5.65 -16.22
C TYR A 28 22.13 4.97 -15.34
N GLU A 29 23.26 5.65 -15.15
CA GLU A 29 24.17 5.38 -14.03
C GLU A 29 23.70 6.19 -12.82
N LEU A 30 23.26 5.49 -11.76
CA LEU A 30 22.66 6.14 -10.59
C LEU A 30 23.69 6.36 -9.49
N ILE A 31 23.83 7.61 -9.05
CA ILE A 31 24.61 7.97 -7.86
C ILE A 31 23.62 8.31 -6.75
N TYR A 32 23.56 7.46 -5.71
CA TYR A 32 22.74 7.74 -4.54
C TYR A 32 23.49 8.69 -3.58
N THR A 33 22.99 9.91 -3.42
CA THR A 33 23.70 10.94 -2.65
C THR A 33 22.77 11.95 -1.99
N GLN A 34 23.08 12.32 -0.75
CA GLN A 34 22.46 13.47 -0.07
C GLN A 34 23.11 14.80 -0.47
N LYS A 35 24.32 14.75 -1.04
CA LYS A 35 25.05 15.95 -1.45
C LYS A 35 24.61 16.33 -2.86
N ASP A 36 23.86 17.41 -2.95
CA ASP A 36 23.41 18.02 -4.21
C ASP A 36 22.75 17.02 -5.18
N PRO A 37 21.65 16.35 -4.77
CA PRO A 37 20.92 15.43 -5.63
C PRO A 37 20.13 16.18 -6.71
N ASP A 38 20.11 15.61 -7.91
CA ASP A 38 19.31 16.11 -9.03
C ASP A 38 17.82 15.78 -8.82
N TYR A 39 17.54 14.57 -8.30
CA TYR A 39 16.19 14.05 -8.06
C TYR A 39 16.04 13.59 -6.61
N VAL A 40 14.96 14.01 -5.96
CA VAL A 40 14.65 13.69 -4.57
C VAL A 40 13.28 13.02 -4.50
N PHE A 41 13.27 11.72 -4.25
CA PHE A 41 12.08 10.98 -3.91
C PHE A 41 11.79 11.15 -2.42
N TYR A 42 10.53 11.42 -2.08
CA TYR A 42 10.14 11.65 -0.70
C TYR A 42 8.71 11.16 -0.40
N SER A 43 8.41 10.98 0.88
CA SER A 43 7.10 10.60 1.40
C SER A 43 6.76 11.40 2.66
N VAL A 44 5.76 10.97 3.42
CA VAL A 44 5.17 11.69 4.56
C VAL A 44 5.82 11.38 5.92
N MET A 45 6.83 10.51 5.96
CA MET A 45 7.47 10.12 7.23
C MET A 45 8.54 11.11 7.71
N GLY A 46 8.77 12.20 6.96
CA GLY A 46 9.74 13.23 7.30
C GLY A 46 9.51 14.54 6.55
N GLU A 47 10.58 15.35 6.45
CA GLU A 47 10.57 16.69 5.86
C GLU A 47 11.92 17.06 5.21
N GLU A 48 12.84 16.11 5.08
CA GLU A 48 14.19 16.32 4.56
C GLU A 48 14.18 16.83 3.12
N HIS A 49 13.21 16.38 2.31
CA HIS A 49 13.03 16.78 0.91
C HIS A 49 13.04 18.29 0.68
N ILE A 50 12.58 19.07 1.67
CA ILE A 50 12.45 20.52 1.55
C ILE A 50 13.81 21.22 1.52
N ASN A 51 14.84 20.59 2.05
CA ASN A 51 16.19 21.15 2.06
C ASN A 51 16.88 21.06 0.68
N TYR A 52 16.27 20.36 -0.29
CA TYR A 52 16.83 20.13 -1.60
C TYR A 52 16.15 20.96 -2.69
N LYS A 53 16.95 21.47 -3.63
CA LYS A 53 16.48 22.27 -4.77
C LYS A 53 16.12 21.44 -6.00
N GLY A 54 16.66 20.24 -6.13
CA GLY A 54 16.42 19.32 -7.25
C GLY A 54 14.95 18.95 -7.43
N ILE A 55 14.69 18.13 -8.45
CA ILE A 55 13.35 17.68 -8.84
C ILE A 55 12.77 16.81 -7.72
N ARG A 56 11.67 17.24 -7.13
CA ARG A 56 11.03 16.54 -6.00
C ARG A 56 9.91 15.64 -6.52
N ILE A 57 10.02 14.35 -6.23
CA ILE A 57 9.08 13.33 -6.68
C ILE A 57 8.44 12.71 -5.45
N PHE A 58 7.16 12.98 -5.22
CA PHE A 58 6.41 12.36 -4.14
C PHE A 58 6.18 10.88 -4.48
N SER A 59 6.50 9.97 -3.57
CA SER A 59 6.30 8.52 -3.73
C SER A 59 5.98 7.89 -2.39
N CYS A 60 4.72 7.51 -2.19
CA CYS A 60 4.19 7.16 -0.88
C CYS A 60 3.34 5.87 -0.91
N GLY A 61 3.50 5.03 0.12
CA GLY A 61 2.66 3.85 0.36
C GLY A 61 1.48 4.09 1.32
N GLU A 62 1.38 5.28 1.90
CA GLU A 62 0.31 5.66 2.84
C GLU A 62 -0.90 6.27 2.12
N ASN A 63 -2.08 6.22 2.74
CA ASN A 63 -3.30 6.81 2.19
C ASN A 63 -3.32 8.35 2.34
N VAL A 64 -2.45 9.02 1.58
CA VAL A 64 -2.30 10.48 1.57
C VAL A 64 -2.10 10.99 0.14
N ARG A 65 -2.43 12.26 -0.11
CA ARG A 65 -2.36 12.87 -1.45
C ARG A 65 -1.10 13.69 -1.58
N ALA A 66 -0.55 13.70 -2.77
CA ALA A 66 0.58 14.58 -3.09
C ALA A 66 0.16 16.05 -3.00
N ASP A 67 1.01 16.86 -2.38
CA ASP A 67 0.87 18.32 -2.46
C ASP A 67 1.80 18.85 -3.55
N PHE A 68 1.22 19.18 -4.70
CA PHE A 68 1.93 19.67 -5.88
C PHE A 68 2.55 21.07 -5.73
N ASN A 69 2.34 21.74 -4.58
CA ASN A 69 3.14 22.90 -4.20
C ASN A 69 4.53 22.50 -3.71
N PHE A 70 4.70 21.27 -3.22
CA PHE A 70 5.95 20.75 -2.63
C PHE A 70 6.65 19.71 -3.49
N CYS A 71 5.95 19.02 -4.41
CA CYS A 71 6.57 18.14 -5.41
C CYS A 71 6.41 18.67 -6.83
N ASP A 72 7.38 18.36 -7.68
CA ASP A 72 7.27 18.52 -9.13
C ASP A 72 6.42 17.40 -9.73
N TYR A 73 6.63 16.17 -9.28
CA TYR A 73 5.95 14.96 -9.74
C TYR A 73 5.44 14.11 -8.58
N ALA A 74 4.48 13.23 -8.82
CA ALA A 74 3.94 12.34 -7.81
C ALA A 74 3.56 10.96 -8.35
N ILE A 75 3.85 9.94 -7.56
CA ILE A 75 3.47 8.55 -7.75
C ILE A 75 2.56 8.17 -6.58
N GLY A 76 1.32 7.80 -6.86
CA GLY A 76 0.30 7.56 -5.82
C GLY A 76 -0.82 6.60 -6.20
N PHE A 77 -1.93 6.68 -5.46
CA PHE A 77 -3.06 5.74 -5.53
C PHE A 77 -4.27 6.28 -6.29
N ASP A 78 -4.47 7.59 -6.26
CA ASP A 78 -5.66 8.27 -6.75
C ASP A 78 -5.89 8.03 -8.25
N TYR A 79 -7.15 7.81 -8.61
CA TYR A 79 -7.63 7.81 -9.98
C TYR A 79 -7.74 9.24 -10.52
N MET A 80 -6.60 9.88 -10.72
CA MET A 80 -6.51 11.24 -11.24
C MET A 80 -5.55 11.31 -12.42
N GLN A 81 -5.75 12.32 -13.25
CA GLN A 81 -4.82 12.73 -14.27
C GLN A 81 -4.40 14.17 -13.96
N PHE A 82 -3.10 14.44 -13.96
CA PHE A 82 -2.59 15.79 -13.78
C PHE A 82 -1.38 15.98 -14.69
N GLU A 83 -1.67 16.33 -15.94
CA GLU A 83 -0.68 16.53 -17.00
C GLU A 83 0.35 15.39 -17.02
N ASP A 84 1.63 15.72 -17.09
CA ASP A 84 2.76 14.81 -16.95
C ASP A 84 3.26 14.67 -15.49
N ARG A 85 2.56 15.29 -14.53
CA ARG A 85 3.01 15.44 -13.13
C ARG A 85 2.60 14.29 -12.23
N TYR A 86 1.63 13.46 -12.62
CA TYR A 86 1.10 12.42 -11.77
C TYR A 86 1.03 11.06 -12.46
N LEU A 87 1.45 10.03 -11.73
CA LEU A 87 1.25 8.64 -12.09
C LEU A 87 0.51 7.91 -10.96
N ARG A 88 -0.57 7.22 -11.32
CA ARG A 88 -1.15 6.19 -10.45
C ARG A 88 -0.33 4.91 -10.56
N TYR A 89 0.29 4.50 -9.44
CA TYR A 89 1.02 3.24 -9.32
C TYR A 89 0.84 2.71 -7.88
N PRO A 90 -0.22 1.91 -7.62
CA PRO A 90 -0.55 1.45 -6.27
C PRO A 90 0.54 0.57 -5.64
N LEU A 91 0.60 0.61 -4.30
CA LEU A 91 1.66 -0.05 -3.50
C LEU A 91 1.88 -1.53 -3.84
N TYR A 92 0.82 -2.28 -4.15
CA TYR A 92 0.94 -3.71 -4.42
C TYR A 92 1.84 -4.05 -5.63
N LEU A 93 2.01 -3.12 -6.58
CA LEU A 93 2.82 -3.32 -7.77
C LEU A 93 4.33 -3.29 -7.48
N HIS A 94 4.74 -2.77 -6.32
CA HIS A 94 6.16 -2.65 -5.99
C HIS A 94 6.82 -3.99 -5.58
N ASN A 95 6.05 -5.05 -5.34
CA ASN A 95 6.57 -6.36 -4.94
C ASN A 95 6.36 -7.41 -6.04
N GLU A 96 7.42 -7.71 -6.79
CA GLU A 96 7.43 -8.68 -7.90
C GLU A 96 7.04 -10.10 -7.44
N GLU A 97 7.46 -10.52 -6.26
CA GLU A 97 7.18 -11.88 -5.77
C GLU A 97 5.71 -12.06 -5.42
N GLU A 98 5.11 -11.07 -4.75
CA GLU A 98 3.69 -11.09 -4.41
C GLU A 98 2.82 -11.00 -5.65
N MET A 99 3.20 -10.15 -6.61
CA MET A 99 2.53 -10.07 -7.91
C MET A 99 2.62 -11.39 -8.68
N ALA A 100 3.80 -12.01 -8.76
CA ALA A 100 3.96 -13.30 -9.41
C ALA A 100 3.07 -14.37 -8.77
N LYS A 101 3.00 -14.43 -7.43
CA LYS A 101 2.11 -15.37 -6.72
C LYS A 101 0.63 -15.08 -7.02
N ALA A 102 0.20 -13.83 -6.95
CA ALA A 102 -1.18 -13.45 -7.21
C ALA A 102 -1.60 -13.69 -8.67
N SER A 103 -0.75 -13.36 -9.64
CA SER A 103 -0.99 -13.61 -11.07
C SER A 103 -1.18 -15.10 -11.36
N ASN A 104 -0.45 -15.96 -10.64
CA ASN A 104 -0.52 -17.42 -10.81
C ASN A 104 -1.51 -18.12 -9.87
N LYS A 105 -2.24 -17.40 -9.00
CA LYS A 105 -3.02 -18.03 -7.91
C LYS A 105 -4.09 -19.01 -8.37
N HIS A 106 -4.67 -18.77 -9.54
CA HIS A 106 -5.74 -19.59 -10.11
C HIS A 106 -5.23 -20.93 -10.67
N ARG A 107 -3.91 -21.08 -10.85
CA ARG A 107 -3.31 -22.30 -11.38
C ARG A 107 -3.33 -23.39 -10.31
N ASN A 108 -3.59 -24.63 -10.73
CA ASN A 108 -3.55 -25.83 -9.90
C ASN A 108 -4.53 -25.84 -8.70
N ILE A 109 -5.60 -25.06 -8.74
CA ILE A 109 -6.68 -25.12 -7.74
C ILE A 109 -7.47 -26.41 -7.92
N ASN A 110 -7.60 -27.19 -6.85
CA ASN A 110 -8.33 -28.46 -6.85
C ASN A 110 -8.78 -28.83 -5.42
N ALA A 111 -9.45 -29.97 -5.27
CA ALA A 111 -9.93 -30.45 -3.98
C ALA A 111 -8.82 -30.59 -2.90
N LYS A 112 -7.56 -30.85 -3.27
CA LYS A 112 -6.44 -30.85 -2.30
C LYS A 112 -6.15 -29.46 -1.74
N THR A 113 -6.39 -28.41 -2.54
CA THR A 113 -6.27 -27.01 -2.09
C THR A 113 -7.29 -26.69 -1.00
N LEU A 114 -8.52 -27.20 -1.14
CA LEU A 114 -9.54 -27.03 -0.10
C LEU A 114 -9.20 -27.84 1.15
N LYS A 115 -8.75 -29.09 1.00
CA LYS A 115 -8.33 -29.95 2.13
C LYS A 115 -7.16 -29.40 2.93
N SER A 116 -6.30 -28.55 2.34
CA SER A 116 -5.21 -27.90 3.08
C SER A 116 -5.66 -26.69 3.91
N LYS A 117 -6.91 -26.23 3.77
CA LYS A 117 -7.46 -25.11 4.55
C LYS A 117 -7.84 -25.60 5.95
N THR A 118 -6.94 -25.39 6.90
CA THR A 118 -7.13 -25.77 8.31
C THR A 118 -7.80 -24.69 9.16
N ARG A 119 -7.99 -23.49 8.61
CA ARG A 119 -8.64 -22.35 9.27
C ARG A 119 -9.82 -21.85 8.45
N PHE A 120 -10.87 -21.42 9.15
CA PHE A 120 -11.99 -20.72 8.54
C PHE A 120 -11.54 -19.39 7.92
N CYS A 121 -11.03 -18.48 8.73
CA CYS A 121 -10.61 -17.15 8.27
C CYS A 121 -9.34 -16.72 8.99
N THR A 122 -8.48 -16.00 8.27
CA THR A 122 -7.24 -15.41 8.78
C THR A 122 -7.31 -13.89 8.77
N PHE A 123 -6.56 -13.27 9.67
CA PHE A 123 -6.43 -11.82 9.78
C PHE A 123 -5.00 -11.48 10.22
N VAL A 124 -4.27 -10.68 9.45
CA VAL A 124 -2.88 -10.32 9.79
C VAL A 124 -2.70 -8.81 9.69
N VAL A 125 -2.96 -8.13 10.80
CA VAL A 125 -2.82 -6.67 10.94
C VAL A 125 -2.01 -6.34 12.18
N SER A 126 -1.09 -5.38 12.08
CA SER A 126 -0.28 -4.93 13.22
C SER A 126 -0.66 -3.54 13.73
N ASN A 127 -1.23 -2.69 12.86
CA ASN A 127 -1.66 -1.36 13.24
C ASN A 127 -3.16 -1.35 13.57
N GLY A 128 -3.48 -1.07 14.84
CA GLY A 128 -4.86 -0.89 15.31
C GLY A 128 -5.45 0.50 15.05
N LYS A 129 -4.61 1.49 14.67
CA LYS A 129 -5.08 2.81 14.26
C LYS A 129 -5.52 2.75 12.80
N ALA A 130 -6.78 2.37 12.61
CA ALA A 130 -7.43 2.22 11.33
C ALA A 130 -8.91 2.61 11.49
N ASP A 131 -9.62 2.66 10.38
CA ASP A 131 -11.07 2.77 10.35
C ASP A 131 -11.70 1.67 11.23
N GLU A 132 -12.67 2.07 12.04
CA GLU A 132 -13.38 1.19 12.97
C GLU A 132 -14.07 0.03 12.26
N LYS A 133 -14.45 0.19 10.99
CA LYS A 133 -15.09 -0.84 10.18
C LYS A 133 -14.27 -2.12 10.12
N ARG A 134 -12.94 -2.03 10.14
CA ARG A 134 -12.05 -3.21 10.22
C ARG A 134 -12.23 -3.97 11.53
N ALA A 135 -12.24 -3.27 12.66
CA ALA A 135 -12.40 -3.88 13.98
C ALA A 135 -13.82 -4.42 14.19
N GLN A 136 -14.83 -3.68 13.72
CA GLN A 136 -16.23 -4.08 13.74
C GLN A 136 -16.44 -5.35 12.91
N PHE A 137 -15.91 -5.40 11.68
CA PHE A 137 -16.04 -6.58 10.81
C PHE A 137 -15.33 -7.81 11.37
N PHE A 138 -14.10 -7.66 11.89
CA PHE A 138 -13.40 -8.76 12.57
C PHE A 138 -14.23 -9.32 13.75
N THR A 139 -14.77 -8.43 14.59
CA THR A 139 -15.59 -8.82 15.74
C THR A 139 -16.89 -9.50 15.31
N PHE A 140 -17.55 -8.94 14.30
CA PHE A 140 -18.78 -9.48 13.73
C PHE A 140 -18.56 -10.88 13.14
N LEU A 141 -17.60 -11.05 12.25
CA LEU A 141 -17.33 -12.33 11.60
C LEU A 141 -16.86 -13.40 12.60
N SER A 142 -16.15 -12.99 13.65
CA SER A 142 -15.73 -13.89 14.74
C SER A 142 -16.89 -14.48 15.56
N LYS A 143 -18.10 -13.90 15.47
CA LYS A 143 -19.32 -14.49 16.08
C LYS A 143 -19.84 -15.69 15.30
N TYR A 144 -19.60 -15.75 13.99
CA TYR A 144 -20.00 -16.87 13.14
C TYR A 144 -19.03 -18.05 13.30
N LYS A 145 -17.74 -17.83 13.03
CA LYS A 145 -16.67 -18.82 13.20
C LYS A 145 -15.35 -18.12 13.56
N LYS A 146 -14.45 -18.84 14.23
CA LYS A 146 -13.17 -18.27 14.71
C LYS A 146 -12.33 -17.69 13.57
N VAL A 147 -12.11 -16.37 13.61
CA VAL A 147 -11.11 -15.68 12.79
C VAL A 147 -9.77 -15.73 13.52
N HIS A 148 -8.75 -16.31 12.90
CA HIS A 148 -7.41 -16.40 13.49
C HIS A 148 -6.58 -15.16 13.16
N SER A 149 -6.28 -14.36 14.19
CA SER A 149 -5.49 -13.15 14.06
C SER A 149 -4.01 -13.40 14.38
N GLY A 150 -3.16 -13.29 13.35
CA GLY A 150 -1.72 -13.56 13.43
C GLY A 150 -0.84 -12.31 13.51
N GLY A 151 -1.43 -11.11 13.37
CA GLY A 151 -0.69 -9.84 13.48
C GLY A 151 -0.50 -9.38 14.92
N ALA A 152 0.00 -8.16 15.13
CA ALA A 152 0.09 -7.58 16.48
C ALA A 152 -1.28 -7.13 17.03
N TYR A 153 -2.21 -6.76 16.15
CA TYR A 153 -3.52 -6.24 16.51
C TYR A 153 -4.54 -7.38 16.64
N GLN A 154 -5.29 -7.40 17.75
CA GLN A 154 -6.29 -8.44 18.05
C GLN A 154 -5.75 -9.87 17.95
N ASN A 155 -4.45 -10.08 18.21
CA ASN A 155 -3.83 -11.40 18.14
C ASN A 155 -4.56 -12.40 19.04
N ASN A 156 -4.92 -13.56 18.51
CA ASN A 156 -5.60 -14.61 19.26
C ASN A 156 -5.00 -16.01 19.01
N ILE A 157 -3.77 -16.05 18.50
CA ILE A 157 -2.99 -17.28 18.28
C ILE A 157 -1.76 -17.37 19.19
N GLY A 158 -1.59 -16.41 20.10
CA GLY A 158 -0.55 -16.38 21.13
C GLY A 158 0.83 -15.86 20.65
N LYS A 159 1.02 -15.67 19.34
CA LYS A 159 2.28 -15.14 18.78
C LYS A 159 2.05 -14.42 17.45
N ARG A 160 2.98 -13.54 17.08
CA ARG A 160 3.01 -12.95 15.73
C ARG A 160 3.51 -14.00 14.74
N VAL A 161 2.83 -14.11 13.60
CA VAL A 161 3.24 -15.00 12.51
C VAL A 161 4.54 -14.51 11.89
N LYS A 162 5.47 -15.43 11.60
CA LYS A 162 6.74 -15.12 10.91
C LYS A 162 6.55 -15.14 9.40
N ASP A 163 5.93 -16.22 8.91
CA ASP A 163 5.55 -16.37 7.51
C ASP A 163 4.07 -16.01 7.35
N LYS A 164 3.82 -14.82 6.82
CA LYS A 164 2.46 -14.33 6.57
C LYS A 164 1.80 -15.17 5.48
N LEU A 165 2.50 -15.48 4.39
CA LEU A 165 1.93 -16.17 3.24
C LEU A 165 1.45 -17.57 3.63
N ALA A 166 2.29 -18.35 4.31
CA ALA A 166 1.94 -19.68 4.78
C ALA A 166 0.73 -19.63 5.73
N PHE A 167 0.69 -18.66 6.64
CA PHE A 167 -0.45 -18.49 7.54
C PHE A 167 -1.75 -18.16 6.80
N LEU A 168 -1.71 -17.25 5.81
CA LEU A 168 -2.87 -16.93 4.99
C LEU A 168 -3.35 -18.15 4.18
N GLN A 169 -2.41 -18.97 3.70
CA GLN A 169 -2.71 -20.17 2.91
C GLN A 169 -3.46 -21.23 3.71
N GLU A 170 -3.35 -21.26 5.04
CA GLU A 170 -4.14 -22.13 5.92
C GLU A 170 -5.63 -21.72 5.98
N GLY A 171 -5.98 -20.49 5.61
CA GLY A 171 -7.35 -19.96 5.66
C GLY A 171 -8.17 -20.23 4.40
N LYS A 172 -9.46 -20.59 4.57
CA LYS A 172 -10.44 -20.49 3.47
C LYS A 172 -10.62 -19.04 3.04
N PHE A 173 -10.71 -18.15 4.03
CA PHE A 173 -10.83 -16.71 3.82
C PHE A 173 -9.70 -15.94 4.50
N ASN A 174 -9.46 -14.71 4.03
CA ASN A 174 -8.64 -13.72 4.73
C ASN A 174 -9.34 -12.36 4.74
N ILE A 175 -9.43 -11.71 5.90
CA ILE A 175 -9.88 -10.31 5.98
C ILE A 175 -8.75 -9.42 5.45
N ALA A 176 -8.92 -8.92 4.23
CA ALA A 176 -7.95 -8.11 3.48
C ALA A 176 -8.28 -6.61 3.53
N PHE A 177 -8.82 -6.13 4.65
CA PHE A 177 -9.27 -4.73 4.76
C PHE A 177 -8.10 -3.76 4.80
N GLU A 178 -8.23 -2.66 4.06
CA GLU A 178 -7.35 -1.52 4.19
C GLU A 178 -7.51 -0.79 5.51
N ASN A 179 -6.54 0.06 5.86
CA ASN A 179 -6.58 0.80 7.13
C ASN A 179 -7.59 1.94 7.10
N SER A 180 -8.06 2.28 5.91
CA SER A 180 -9.06 3.27 5.60
C SER A 180 -9.56 2.98 4.17
N SER A 181 -10.81 3.37 3.88
CA SER A 181 -11.36 3.27 2.53
C SER A 181 -11.23 4.60 1.83
N THR A 182 -10.52 4.62 0.72
CA THR A 182 -10.56 5.74 -0.21
C THR A 182 -10.40 5.22 -1.62
N ASN A 183 -11.09 5.87 -2.54
CA ASN A 183 -11.01 5.52 -3.96
C ASN A 183 -9.56 5.53 -4.44
N GLY A 184 -9.10 4.42 -5.03
CA GLY A 184 -7.73 4.20 -5.51
C GLY A 184 -6.77 3.54 -4.53
N TYR A 185 -7.06 3.58 -3.22
CA TYR A 185 -6.16 3.06 -2.18
C TYR A 185 -6.23 1.53 -2.06
N THR A 186 -5.48 0.86 -2.93
CA THR A 186 -5.26 -0.60 -2.87
C THR A 186 -3.80 -0.89 -2.55
N THR A 187 -3.55 -1.64 -1.49
CA THR A 187 -2.20 -2.00 -1.03
C THR A 187 -1.91 -3.49 -1.19
N GLU A 188 -0.86 -3.99 -0.55
CA GLU A 188 -0.44 -5.39 -0.58
C GLU A 188 -1.51 -6.37 -0.08
N LYS A 189 -2.46 -5.95 0.76
CA LYS A 189 -3.33 -6.88 1.53
C LYS A 189 -4.19 -7.77 0.65
N LEU A 190 -4.81 -7.19 -0.38
CA LEU A 190 -5.62 -7.93 -1.33
C LEU A 190 -4.76 -8.89 -2.16
N ILE A 191 -3.63 -8.40 -2.68
CA ILE A 191 -2.73 -9.18 -3.53
C ILE A 191 -2.05 -10.32 -2.76
N GLN A 192 -1.63 -10.09 -1.52
CA GLN A 192 -1.06 -11.14 -0.66
C GLN A 192 -2.09 -12.23 -0.32
N ALA A 193 -3.36 -11.88 -0.13
CA ALA A 193 -4.41 -12.86 0.08
C ALA A 193 -4.66 -13.70 -1.18
N LEU A 194 -4.74 -13.05 -2.35
CA LEU A 194 -4.83 -13.74 -3.65
C LEU A 194 -3.63 -14.69 -3.86
N GLY A 195 -2.40 -14.20 -3.65
CA GLY A 195 -1.18 -14.98 -3.78
C GLY A 195 -1.04 -16.13 -2.78
N ALA A 196 -1.73 -16.07 -1.63
CA ALA A 196 -1.82 -17.16 -0.66
C ALA A 196 -2.88 -18.22 -1.02
N GLN A 197 -3.56 -18.08 -2.17
CA GLN A 197 -4.66 -18.94 -2.59
C GLN A 197 -5.76 -19.06 -1.52
N THR A 198 -6.11 -17.95 -0.86
CA THR A 198 -7.27 -17.82 0.04
C THR A 198 -8.24 -16.79 -0.54
N ILE A 199 -9.54 -16.91 -0.28
CA ILE A 199 -10.52 -15.95 -0.78
C ILE A 199 -10.42 -14.66 0.05
N PRO A 200 -10.02 -13.52 -0.55
CA PRO A 200 -9.97 -12.25 0.17
C PRO A 200 -11.39 -11.74 0.45
N ILE A 201 -11.61 -11.28 1.68
CA ILE A 201 -12.76 -10.43 2.04
C ILE A 201 -12.22 -9.00 2.09
N TYR A 202 -12.53 -8.20 1.07
CA TYR A 202 -11.85 -6.93 0.82
C TYR A 202 -12.76 -5.73 1.06
N TRP A 203 -12.19 -4.71 1.69
CA TRP A 203 -12.75 -3.37 1.83
C TRP A 203 -11.61 -2.35 1.82
N GLY A 204 -11.74 -1.31 1.00
CA GLY A 204 -10.67 -0.36 0.70
C GLY A 204 -11.03 0.48 -0.51
N ASP A 205 -10.30 0.34 -1.61
CA ASP A 205 -10.63 0.97 -2.89
C ASP A 205 -12.01 0.53 -3.45
N THR A 206 -12.89 1.50 -3.71
CA THR A 206 -14.25 1.28 -4.26
C THR A 206 -14.25 0.98 -5.76
N GLN A 207 -13.20 1.33 -6.50
CA GLN A 207 -13.08 1.08 -7.94
C GLN A 207 -12.08 -0.03 -8.27
N VAL A 208 -11.70 -0.83 -7.26
CA VAL A 208 -10.70 -1.91 -7.37
C VAL A 208 -10.96 -2.89 -8.52
N SER A 209 -12.24 -3.12 -8.86
CA SER A 209 -12.65 -4.04 -9.92
C SER A 209 -13.05 -3.40 -11.23
N LYS A 210 -12.98 -2.08 -11.35
CA LYS A 210 -13.22 -1.44 -12.65
C LYS A 210 -12.09 -1.80 -13.62
N PRO A 211 -12.37 -2.00 -14.91
CA PRO A 211 -11.34 -2.28 -15.91
C PRO A 211 -10.31 -1.14 -16.04
N LEU A 212 -9.08 -1.46 -16.44
CA LEU A 212 -7.97 -0.50 -16.52
C LEU A 212 -8.23 0.62 -17.53
N GLU A 213 -8.88 0.31 -18.64
CA GLU A 213 -9.30 1.26 -19.69
C GLU A 213 -10.28 2.32 -19.18
N SER A 214 -11.02 2.00 -18.12
CA SER A 214 -11.95 2.94 -17.45
C SER A 214 -11.30 3.68 -16.27
N ASN A 215 -9.96 3.71 -16.22
CA ASN A 215 -9.19 4.20 -15.08
C ASN A 215 -9.57 3.48 -13.78
N GLY A 216 -9.68 2.15 -13.84
CA GLY A 216 -10.06 1.29 -12.73
C GLY A 216 -8.89 0.52 -12.09
N GLY A 217 -9.20 -0.31 -11.11
CA GLY A 217 -8.21 -1.08 -10.37
C GLY A 217 -7.78 -2.38 -11.03
N GLY A 218 -8.53 -2.89 -12.02
CA GLY A 218 -8.21 -4.06 -12.85
C GLY A 218 -8.29 -5.43 -12.16
N ILE A 219 -8.74 -5.49 -10.90
CA ILE A 219 -8.83 -6.75 -10.15
C ILE A 219 -10.15 -7.46 -10.44
N ASN A 220 -10.09 -8.73 -10.82
CA ASN A 220 -11.27 -9.51 -11.21
C ASN A 220 -12.28 -9.62 -10.04
N PRO A 221 -13.50 -9.06 -10.16
CA PRO A 221 -14.49 -9.07 -9.08
C PRO A 221 -14.98 -10.48 -8.72
N ARG A 222 -14.72 -11.47 -9.57
CA ARG A 222 -15.07 -12.87 -9.29
C ARG A 222 -14.03 -13.61 -8.44
N ALA A 223 -12.88 -13.00 -8.16
CA ALA A 223 -11.76 -13.65 -7.45
C ALA A 223 -11.72 -13.36 -5.93
N PHE A 224 -12.62 -12.52 -5.43
CA PHE A 224 -12.67 -12.09 -4.03
C PHE A 224 -14.08 -11.60 -3.65
N ILE A 225 -14.33 -11.45 -2.35
CA ILE A 225 -15.57 -10.86 -1.84
C ILE A 225 -15.35 -9.36 -1.68
N ASN A 226 -15.93 -8.57 -2.60
CA ASN A 226 -15.89 -7.11 -2.53
C ASN A 226 -16.98 -6.59 -1.59
N CYS A 227 -16.59 -6.12 -0.40
CA CYS A 227 -17.54 -5.64 0.61
C CYS A 227 -18.32 -4.39 0.17
N HIS A 228 -17.83 -3.65 -0.83
CA HIS A 228 -18.54 -2.47 -1.37
C HIS A 228 -19.77 -2.82 -2.21
N ASN A 229 -19.96 -4.11 -2.55
CA ASN A 229 -21.13 -4.57 -3.30
C ASN A 229 -22.34 -4.91 -2.40
N TYR A 230 -22.23 -4.71 -1.09
CA TYR A 230 -23.23 -5.11 -0.10
C TYR A 230 -23.52 -3.94 0.83
N GLU A 231 -24.76 -3.86 1.30
CA GLU A 231 -25.21 -2.75 2.15
C GLU A 231 -24.87 -2.98 3.63
N SER A 232 -24.67 -4.24 4.04
CA SER A 232 -24.50 -4.63 5.44
C SER A 232 -23.51 -5.79 5.64
N PHE A 233 -23.04 -5.95 6.88
CA PHE A 233 -22.19 -7.10 7.25
C PHE A 233 -22.95 -8.42 7.19
N GLU A 234 -24.25 -8.39 7.41
CA GLU A 234 -25.17 -9.53 7.32
C GLU A 234 -25.25 -10.05 5.88
N GLU A 235 -25.31 -9.18 4.88
CA GLU A 235 -25.27 -9.58 3.47
C GLU A 235 -23.91 -10.17 3.07
N ILE A 236 -22.82 -9.58 3.54
CA ILE A 236 -21.47 -10.13 3.34
C ILE A 236 -21.38 -11.52 3.99
N LEU A 237 -21.95 -11.70 5.19
CA LEU A 237 -21.96 -12.99 5.88
C LEU A 237 -22.74 -14.05 5.11
N LYS A 238 -23.88 -13.73 4.49
CA LYS A 238 -24.64 -14.68 3.66
C LYS A 238 -23.77 -15.25 2.53
N VAL A 239 -22.96 -14.41 1.89
CA VAL A 239 -22.04 -14.83 0.83
C VAL A 239 -20.91 -15.70 1.39
N ILE A 240 -20.34 -15.30 2.53
CA ILE A 240 -19.31 -16.10 3.22
C ILE A 240 -19.88 -17.47 3.63
N GLN A 241 -21.09 -17.54 4.17
CA GLN A 241 -21.75 -18.78 4.57
C GLN A 241 -21.97 -19.70 3.37
N TYR A 242 -22.51 -19.16 2.27
CA TYR A 242 -22.70 -19.92 1.04
C TYR A 242 -21.38 -20.53 0.53
N LEU A 243 -20.30 -19.74 0.46
CA LEU A 243 -18.98 -20.23 0.05
C LEU A 243 -18.36 -21.17 1.09
N ASP A 244 -18.67 -21.00 2.37
CA ASP A 244 -18.12 -21.85 3.41
C ASP A 244 -18.76 -23.25 3.40
N GLU A 245 -20.04 -23.34 3.05
CA GLU A 245 -20.83 -24.58 3.01
C GLU A 245 -20.81 -25.27 1.64
N ASN A 246 -20.47 -24.54 0.57
CA ASN A 246 -20.45 -25.07 -0.79
C ASN A 246 -19.01 -25.15 -1.35
N GLU A 247 -18.44 -26.36 -1.33
CA GLU A 247 -17.06 -26.60 -1.78
C GLU A 247 -16.83 -26.21 -3.24
N GLN A 248 -17.80 -26.51 -4.12
CA GLN A 248 -17.68 -26.20 -5.54
C GLN A 248 -17.68 -24.70 -5.76
N ALA A 249 -18.62 -23.95 -5.17
CA ALA A 249 -18.66 -22.49 -5.29
C ALA A 249 -17.40 -21.82 -4.72
N TYR A 250 -16.86 -22.34 -3.61
CA TYR A 250 -15.59 -21.90 -3.07
C TYR A 250 -14.43 -22.10 -4.07
N LEU A 251 -14.31 -23.31 -4.62
CA LEU A 251 -13.27 -23.64 -5.59
C LEU A 251 -13.43 -22.83 -6.89
N ASP A 252 -14.66 -22.58 -7.33
CA ASP A 252 -14.96 -21.78 -8.52
C ASP A 252 -14.47 -20.34 -8.36
N MET A 253 -14.74 -19.71 -7.21
CA MET A 253 -14.24 -18.37 -6.88
C MET A 253 -12.71 -18.36 -6.74
N LEU A 254 -12.15 -19.36 -6.04
CA LEU A 254 -10.71 -19.46 -5.83
C LEU A 254 -9.94 -19.66 -7.14
N SER A 255 -10.53 -20.37 -8.10
CA SER A 255 -9.98 -20.64 -9.44
C SER A 255 -10.12 -19.47 -10.41
N GLN A 256 -10.79 -18.37 -10.05
CA GLN A 256 -10.83 -17.19 -10.91
C GLN A 256 -9.45 -16.52 -11.00
N PRO A 257 -9.02 -16.04 -12.18
CA PRO A 257 -7.82 -15.20 -12.30
C PRO A 257 -7.90 -13.97 -11.39
N SER A 258 -6.78 -13.51 -10.85
CA SER A 258 -6.74 -12.34 -9.95
C SER A 258 -7.09 -11.03 -10.66
N PHE A 259 -6.66 -10.89 -11.91
CA PHE A 259 -6.78 -9.67 -12.69
C PHE A 259 -7.70 -9.89 -13.89
N LEU A 260 -8.32 -8.81 -14.38
CA LEU A 260 -9.15 -8.82 -15.59
C LEU A 260 -8.30 -8.97 -16.86
N ASP A 261 -7.06 -8.49 -16.80
CA ASP A 261 -6.07 -8.50 -17.88
C ASP A 261 -4.83 -9.29 -17.41
N ASP A 262 -4.31 -10.19 -18.23
CA ASP A 262 -3.13 -11.01 -17.90
C ASP A 262 -1.82 -10.20 -17.98
N THR A 263 -1.84 -9.04 -18.63
CA THR A 263 -0.75 -8.06 -18.71
C THR A 263 -0.80 -6.99 -17.62
N HIS A 264 -1.69 -7.13 -16.62
CA HIS A 264 -1.94 -6.12 -15.58
C HIS A 264 -0.69 -5.47 -14.99
N GLU A 265 0.29 -6.27 -14.55
CA GLU A 265 1.54 -5.74 -13.99
C GLU A 265 2.39 -5.02 -15.04
N VAL A 266 2.51 -5.61 -16.24
CA VAL A 266 3.27 -5.06 -17.36
C VAL A 266 2.68 -3.71 -17.80
N TYR A 267 1.37 -3.57 -17.82
CA TYR A 267 0.67 -2.32 -18.11
C TYR A 267 1.12 -1.19 -17.18
N PHE A 268 1.13 -1.43 -15.87
CA PHE A 268 1.56 -0.41 -14.90
C PHE A 268 3.07 -0.17 -14.95
N ASP A 269 3.88 -1.21 -15.11
CA ASP A 269 5.34 -1.10 -15.17
C ASP A 269 5.78 -0.27 -16.39
N ASN A 270 5.15 -0.47 -17.55
CA ASN A 270 5.39 0.33 -18.75
C ASN A 270 5.04 1.80 -18.52
N LYS A 271 3.94 2.09 -17.80
CA LYS A 271 3.57 3.47 -17.43
C LYS A 271 4.55 4.09 -16.44
N LEU A 272 5.03 3.33 -15.45
CA LEU A 272 6.04 3.79 -14.51
C LEU A 272 7.36 4.10 -15.21
N GLU A 273 7.81 3.21 -16.10
CA GLU A 273 9.00 3.43 -16.90
C GLU A 273 8.87 4.66 -17.79
N SER A 274 7.75 4.80 -18.51
CA SER A 274 7.48 5.96 -19.36
C SER A 274 7.44 7.27 -18.57
N PHE A 275 6.79 7.27 -17.41
CA PHE A 275 6.71 8.44 -16.52
C PHE A 275 8.09 8.86 -16.00
N LEU A 276 8.89 7.91 -15.54
CA LEU A 276 10.25 8.17 -15.07
C LEU A 276 11.16 8.66 -16.19
N LEU A 277 11.08 8.06 -17.38
CA LEU A 277 11.87 8.49 -18.54
C LEU A 277 11.47 9.89 -19.00
N ASN A 278 10.18 10.23 -18.98
CA ASN A 278 9.73 11.59 -19.26
C ASN A 278 10.43 12.59 -18.33
N ILE A 279 10.53 12.30 -17.03
CA ILE A 279 11.18 13.18 -16.04
C ILE A 279 12.70 13.23 -16.24
N PHE A 280 13.35 12.07 -16.31
CA PHE A 280 14.81 11.96 -16.21
C PHE A 280 15.55 12.28 -17.52
N ASN A 281 14.87 12.26 -18.67
CA ASN A 281 15.45 12.64 -19.96
C ASN A 281 15.43 14.15 -20.21
N GLN A 282 14.63 14.91 -19.47
CA GLN A 282 14.62 16.37 -19.58
C GLN A 282 15.86 17.00 -18.93
N PRO A 283 16.34 18.15 -19.43
CA PRO A 283 17.16 19.07 -18.63
C PRO A 283 16.46 19.41 -17.31
N ILE A 284 17.20 19.59 -16.23
CA ILE A 284 16.62 19.78 -14.88
C ILE A 284 15.73 21.02 -14.82
N GLU A 285 16.11 22.08 -15.51
CA GLU A 285 15.35 23.33 -15.61
C GLU A 285 13.99 23.10 -16.27
N LEU A 286 13.94 22.19 -17.24
CA LEU A 286 12.71 21.82 -17.94
C LEU A 286 11.92 20.75 -17.19
N ALA A 287 12.52 19.92 -16.33
CA ALA A 287 11.81 18.97 -15.48
C ALA A 287 11.17 19.63 -14.25
N TYR A 288 11.59 20.83 -13.87
CA TYR A 288 11.01 21.52 -12.72
C TYR A 288 9.55 21.93 -13.01
N ARG A 289 8.64 21.73 -12.04
CA ARG A 289 7.19 22.00 -12.20
C ARG A 289 6.61 22.85 -11.09
N ARG A 290 7.26 22.96 -9.93
CA ARG A 290 6.78 23.81 -8.82
C ARG A 290 6.80 25.29 -9.23
N GLY A 291 5.96 26.09 -8.59
CA GLY A 291 5.97 27.54 -8.80
C GLY A 291 7.17 28.24 -8.13
N PHE A 292 7.72 29.27 -8.77
CA PHE A 292 8.79 30.09 -8.20
C PHE A 292 8.30 31.41 -7.56
N GLY A 293 6.99 31.67 -7.60
CA GLY A 293 6.40 32.91 -7.09
C GLY A 293 6.48 33.06 -5.57
N GLN A 294 6.42 34.32 -5.10
CA GLN A 294 6.45 34.71 -3.68
C GLN A 294 5.50 33.87 -2.80
N TRP A 295 4.27 33.63 -3.27
CA TRP A 295 3.25 32.88 -2.52
C TRP A 295 3.64 31.43 -2.28
N ARG A 296 4.16 30.75 -3.30
CA ARG A 296 4.69 29.39 -3.18
C ARG A 296 5.86 29.36 -2.18
N CYS A 297 6.76 30.33 -2.27
CA CYS A 297 7.87 30.48 -1.32
C CYS A 297 7.37 30.67 0.12
N ASN A 298 6.30 31.44 0.30
CA ASN A 298 5.70 31.65 1.61
C ASN A 298 5.04 30.39 2.16
N LEU A 299 4.37 29.58 1.33
CA LEU A 299 3.81 28.29 1.74
C LEU A 299 4.90 27.35 2.27
N GLU A 300 6.00 27.19 1.52
CA GLU A 300 7.09 26.32 1.95
C GLU A 300 7.79 26.83 3.21
N LYS A 301 8.02 28.15 3.33
CA LYS A 301 8.56 28.76 4.55
C LYS A 301 7.66 28.51 5.77
N ARG A 302 6.34 28.67 5.62
CA ARG A 302 5.37 28.40 6.70
C ARG A 302 5.41 26.93 7.11
N TYR A 303 5.43 26.02 6.14
CA TYR A 303 5.54 24.59 6.40
C TYR A 303 6.85 24.26 7.14
N CYS A 304 7.99 24.76 6.68
CA CYS A 304 9.28 24.58 7.37
C CYS A 304 9.23 25.07 8.82
N LYS A 305 8.63 26.25 9.06
CA LYS A 305 8.50 26.81 10.41
C LYS A 305 7.61 25.94 11.30
N PHE A 306 6.47 25.49 10.78
CA PHE A 306 5.58 24.58 11.47
C PHE A 306 6.29 23.28 11.85
N GLN A 307 6.98 22.66 10.89
CA GLN A 307 7.73 21.43 11.08
C GLN A 307 8.83 21.53 12.14
N LYS A 308 9.65 22.59 12.10
CA LYS A 308 10.64 22.88 13.15
C LYS A 308 10.00 22.99 14.53
N THR A 309 8.89 23.73 14.63
CA THR A 309 8.15 23.90 15.88
C THR A 309 7.60 22.56 16.39
N ARG A 310 7.00 21.77 15.50
CA ARG A 310 6.49 20.42 15.80
C ARG A 310 7.61 19.49 16.31
N LYS A 311 8.79 19.52 15.68
CA LYS A 311 9.96 18.71 16.09
C LYS A 311 10.47 19.07 17.49
N ILE A 312 10.49 20.36 17.82
CA ILE A 312 10.84 20.85 19.16
C ILE A 312 9.80 20.36 20.17
N SER A 313 8.51 20.58 19.91
CA SER A 313 7.42 20.13 20.79
C SER A 313 7.43 18.62 21.03
N ASN A 314 7.67 17.82 19.98
CA ASN A 314 7.77 16.37 20.10
C ASN A 314 9.00 15.94 20.91
N THR A 315 10.15 16.60 20.71
CA THR A 315 11.35 16.35 21.51
C THR A 315 11.09 16.60 22.99
N ILE A 316 10.48 17.74 23.32
CA ILE A 316 10.09 18.08 24.70
C ILE A 316 9.12 17.05 25.28
N ALA A 317 8.03 16.74 24.57
CA ALA A 317 7.03 15.78 25.02
C ALA A 317 7.61 14.37 25.23
N ASN A 318 8.53 13.94 24.36
CA ASN A 318 9.18 12.64 24.47
C ASN A 318 10.18 12.59 25.64
N SER A 319 10.90 13.69 25.92
CA SER A 319 11.75 13.81 27.10
C SER A 319 10.92 13.66 28.38
N PHE A 320 9.76 14.32 28.48
CA PHE A 320 8.85 14.13 29.61
C PHE A 320 8.31 12.69 29.69
N LYS A 321 7.90 12.07 28.57
CA LYS A 321 7.47 10.66 28.57
C LYS A 321 8.56 9.69 29.05
N LYS A 322 9.84 9.95 28.77
CA LYS A 322 10.96 9.16 29.28
C LYS A 322 11.14 9.34 30.79
N VAL A 323 10.98 10.56 31.30
CA VAL A 323 11.06 10.89 32.73
C VAL A 323 9.90 10.27 33.53
N PHE A 324 8.69 10.21 32.97
CA PHE A 324 7.50 9.65 33.65
C PHE A 324 7.25 8.15 33.38
N LYS A 325 7.98 7.52 32.47
CA LYS A 325 7.89 6.07 32.20
C LYS A 325 8.13 5.18 33.43
N PRO A 326 9.08 5.49 34.34
CA PRO A 326 9.30 4.71 35.57
C PRO A 326 8.12 4.76 36.56
N PHE A 327 7.37 5.87 36.59
CA PHE A 327 6.27 6.05 37.53
C PHE A 327 5.00 5.25 37.15
N LYS A 328 4.82 4.94 35.86
CA LYS A 328 3.68 4.13 35.40
C LYS A 328 3.83 2.62 35.72
N LEU A 329 5.06 2.14 35.92
CA LEU A 329 5.34 0.75 36.32
C LEU A 329 5.14 0.51 37.83
N CYS A 330 5.28 1.54 38.68
CA CYS A 330 5.01 1.42 40.12
C CYS A 330 3.51 1.35 40.45
N TYR A 331 2.62 1.88 39.60
CA TYR A 331 1.17 1.88 39.89
C TYR A 331 0.44 0.59 39.48
N GLN A 332 1.11 -0.34 38.79
CA GLN A 332 0.52 -1.63 38.40
C GLN A 332 0.79 -2.78 39.39
N TRP A 333 1.49 -2.51 40.50
CA TRP A 333 1.73 -3.48 41.59
C TRP A 333 0.87 -3.25 42.84
N LEU A 334 -0.13 -2.36 42.77
CA LEU A 334 -1.02 -2.01 43.90
C LEU A 334 -2.52 -2.14 43.57
N LYS A 335 -2.92 -3.00 42.63
CA LYS A 335 -4.33 -3.38 42.45
C LYS A 335 -4.50 -4.87 42.18
#